data_AF-A0A4U5PGH8-F1
#
_entry.id   AF-A0A4U5PGH8-F1
#
_cell.length_a   1.000
_cell.length_b   1.000
_cell.length_c   1.000
_cell.angle_alpha   90.00
_cell.angle_beta   90.00
_cell.angle_gamma   90.00
#
_symmetry.space_group_name_H-M   'P 1'
#
loop_
_entity.id
_entity.type
_entity.pdbx_description
1 polymer ?
#
loop_
_entity_poly.entity_id
_entity_poly.type
_entity_poly.pdbx_seq_one_letter_code
_entity_poly.pdbx_strand_id
1 'polypeptide(L)'
;MDIISRIVQGIRSRVNAFGEKHKRTIYPFFNILGAAYTLTMILGVASINVFHTCPVLWVRRRRLPCRFPIMVAAVMFFQVCSNLFLIHYAMKINKVSYWTKEGSFLLPRSMRPKIQEACQEGAPLPGNPQLGKILLRICDHHCFLTGACLGIGNQRYFVVWLAWICVGAAYSLKYMLTYMYVFMAPESFFDYLSFWATGAFIKWVFGYETTLNLELLDSYVLRLTLSSKAPRCGTITKDSKATEATLRNALSLFSGGAGT
;
A
#
# COMPACT_ATOMS: atom_id res chain seq x y z
N MET A 1 -14.86 40.97 -3.34
CA MET A 1 -14.24 39.62 -3.45
C MET A 1 -12.82 39.55 -2.86
N ASP A 2 -12.10 40.66 -2.71
CA ASP A 2 -10.69 40.62 -2.27
C ASP A 2 -10.43 40.24 -0.81
N ILE A 3 -11.35 40.56 0.12
CA ILE A 3 -11.17 40.27 1.55
C ILE A 3 -11.18 38.75 1.81
N ILE A 4 -12.12 38.02 1.21
CA ILE A 4 -12.23 36.56 1.35
C ILE A 4 -10.98 35.88 0.78
N SER A 5 -10.50 36.32 -0.39
CA SER A 5 -9.27 35.78 -1.01
C SER A 5 -8.05 35.94 -0.10
N ARG A 6 -7.88 37.11 0.53
CA ARG A 6 -6.78 37.37 1.48
C ARG A 6 -6.89 36.51 2.73
N ILE A 7 -8.09 36.33 3.28
CA ILE A 7 -8.33 35.44 4.44
C ILE A 7 -7.98 33.99 4.08
N VAL A 8 -8.44 33.48 2.93
CA VAL A 8 -8.16 32.11 2.47
C VAL A 8 -6.65 31.90 2.25
N GLN A 9 -5.96 32.85 1.61
CA GLN A 9 -4.50 32.77 1.44
C GLN A 9 -3.75 32.80 2.77
N GLY A 10 -4.18 33.63 3.73
CA GLY A 10 -3.60 33.70 5.07
C GLY A 10 -3.80 32.42 5.89
N ILE A 11 -4.97 31.80 5.81
CA ILE A 11 -5.22 30.49 6.43
C ILE A 11 -4.35 29.42 5.77
N ARG A 12 -4.28 29.39 4.44
CA ARG A 12 -3.47 28.43 3.68
C ARG A 12 -1.99 28.52 4.02
N SER A 13 -1.43 29.73 4.14
CA SER A 13 -0.02 29.91 4.48
C SER A 13 0.29 29.44 5.90
N ARG A 14 -0.61 29.71 6.87
CA ARG A 14 -0.49 29.22 8.26
C ARG A 14 -0.58 27.70 8.34
N VAL A 15 -1.52 27.09 7.62
CA VAL A 15 -1.66 25.63 7.54
C VAL A 15 -0.40 24.99 6.93
N ASN A 16 0.12 25.55 5.83
CA ASN A 16 1.35 25.06 5.21
C ASN A 16 2.55 25.19 6.16
N ALA A 17 2.72 26.35 6.81
CA ALA A 17 3.81 26.58 7.77
C ALA A 17 3.72 25.64 8.98
N PHE A 18 2.51 25.38 9.48
CA PHE A 18 2.27 24.40 10.53
C PHE A 18 2.64 22.99 10.07
N GLY A 19 2.24 22.62 8.86
CA GLY A 19 2.61 21.36 8.20
C GLY A 19 4.12 21.18 8.15
N GLU A 20 4.84 22.12 7.55
CA GLU A 20 6.32 22.11 7.46
C GLU A 20 6.99 21.94 8.83
N LYS A 21 6.52 22.68 9.84
CA LYS A 21 7.06 22.62 11.21
C LYS A 21 6.92 21.23 11.83
N HIS A 22 5.84 20.51 11.54
CA HIS A 22 5.51 19.22 12.18
C HIS A 22 5.75 18.00 11.28
N LYS A 23 6.19 18.18 10.03
CA LYS A 23 6.46 17.09 9.07
C LYS A 23 7.26 15.94 9.68
N ARG A 24 8.35 16.25 10.39
CA ARG A 24 9.22 15.23 11.01
C ARG A 24 8.53 14.34 12.05
N THR A 25 7.47 14.82 12.69
CA THR A 25 6.67 14.04 13.66
C THR A 25 5.48 13.37 12.98
N ILE A 26 4.87 14.05 12.01
CA ILE A 26 3.67 13.59 11.31
C ILE A 26 3.97 12.38 10.40
N TYR A 27 5.07 12.38 9.65
CA TYR A 27 5.37 11.28 8.73
C TYR A 27 5.61 9.93 9.43
N PRO A 28 6.44 9.83 10.49
CA PRO A 28 6.60 8.58 11.23
C PRO A 28 5.27 8.06 11.79
N PHE A 29 4.40 8.95 12.26
CA PHE A 29 3.08 8.59 12.76
C PHE A 29 2.22 7.94 11.66
N PHE A 30 2.12 8.57 10.48
CA PHE A 30 1.38 7.99 9.36
C PHE A 30 1.97 6.66 8.87
N ASN A 31 3.29 6.50 8.92
CA ASN A 31 3.97 5.25 8.57
C ASN A 31 3.59 4.11 9.52
N ILE A 32 3.62 4.37 10.83
CA ILE A 32 3.21 3.41 11.86
C ILE A 32 1.72 3.08 11.69
N LEU A 33 0.89 4.09 11.44
CA LEU A 33 -0.54 3.92 11.25
C LEU A 33 -0.86 3.04 10.04
N GLY A 34 -0.19 3.25 8.90
CA GLY A 34 -0.38 2.44 7.70
C GLY A 34 0.08 0.99 7.86
N ALA A 35 1.23 0.77 8.52
CA ALA A 35 1.71 -0.58 8.84
C ALA A 35 0.77 -1.30 9.83
N ALA A 36 0.34 -0.61 10.89
CA ALA A 36 -0.60 -1.14 11.88
C ALA A 36 -1.97 -1.45 11.26
N TYR A 37 -2.45 -0.59 10.37
CA TYR A 37 -3.66 -0.83 9.58
C TYR A 37 -3.55 -2.13 8.80
N THR A 38 -2.47 -2.32 8.03
CA THR A 38 -2.29 -3.54 7.22
C THR A 38 -2.24 -4.80 8.08
N LEU A 39 -1.51 -4.78 9.20
CA LEU A 39 -1.47 -5.91 10.14
C LEU A 39 -2.84 -6.21 10.73
N THR A 40 -3.58 -5.18 11.15
CA THR A 40 -4.94 -5.31 11.68
C THR A 40 -5.89 -5.90 10.65
N MET A 41 -5.79 -5.49 9.38
CA MET A 41 -6.60 -6.05 8.29
C MET A 41 -6.34 -7.54 8.10
N ILE A 42 -5.06 -7.94 8.06
CA ILE A 42 -4.64 -9.33 7.82
C ILE A 42 -5.03 -10.22 9.00
N LEU A 43 -4.78 -9.77 10.24
CA LEU A 43 -5.17 -10.47 11.46
C LEU A 43 -6.69 -10.59 11.58
N GLY A 44 -7.44 -9.54 11.27
CA GLY A 44 -8.90 -9.56 11.33
C GLY A 44 -9.48 -10.58 10.37
N VAL A 45 -9.02 -10.58 9.11
CA VAL A 45 -9.49 -11.51 8.09
C VAL A 45 -9.10 -12.96 8.43
N ALA A 46 -7.86 -13.19 8.89
CA ALA A 46 -7.44 -14.51 9.36
C ALA A 46 -8.28 -14.99 10.55
N SER A 47 -8.56 -14.11 11.53
CA SER A 47 -9.36 -14.42 12.71
C SER A 47 -10.81 -14.76 12.35
N ILE A 48 -11.45 -13.98 11.46
CA ILE A 48 -12.80 -14.27 10.97
C ILE A 48 -12.83 -15.66 10.31
N ASN A 49 -11.87 -15.96 9.44
CA ASN A 49 -11.84 -17.26 8.76
C ASN A 49 -11.62 -18.44 9.72
N VAL A 50 -10.74 -18.28 10.72
CA VAL A 50 -10.40 -19.34 11.67
C VAL A 50 -11.49 -19.54 12.73
N PHE A 51 -11.98 -18.47 13.35
CA PHE A 51 -12.86 -18.55 14.51
C PHE A 51 -14.34 -18.52 14.15
N HIS A 52 -14.73 -17.91 13.02
CA HIS A 52 -16.13 -17.85 12.59
C HIS A 52 -16.41 -18.76 11.41
N THR A 53 -15.73 -18.53 10.28
CA THR A 53 -16.07 -19.24 9.04
C THR A 53 -15.78 -20.73 9.11
N CYS A 54 -14.65 -21.13 9.71
CA CYS A 54 -14.28 -22.54 9.77
C CYS A 54 -15.21 -23.41 10.64
N PRO A 55 -15.51 -23.07 11.90
CA PRO A 55 -16.39 -23.90 12.74
C PRO A 55 -17.79 -24.04 12.14
N VAL A 56 -18.30 -22.95 11.57
CA VAL A 56 -19.62 -22.89 10.95
C VAL A 56 -19.69 -23.78 9.69
N LEU A 57 -18.66 -23.76 8.83
CA LEU A 57 -18.59 -24.64 7.67
C LEU A 57 -18.35 -26.11 8.05
N TRP A 58 -17.62 -26.38 9.13
CA TRP A 58 -17.34 -27.73 9.62
C TRP A 58 -18.60 -28.47 10.04
N VAL A 59 -19.44 -27.83 10.87
CA VAL A 59 -20.69 -28.42 11.37
C VAL A 59 -21.59 -28.88 10.22
N ARG A 60 -21.69 -28.08 9.16
CA ARG A 60 -22.61 -28.35 8.04
C ARG A 60 -22.07 -29.32 7.00
N ARG A 61 -20.77 -29.25 6.66
CA ARG A 61 -20.19 -30.10 5.59
C ARG A 61 -19.47 -31.37 6.07
N ARG A 62 -19.17 -31.53 7.37
CA ARG A 62 -18.41 -32.68 7.96
C ARG A 62 -17.15 -33.13 7.18
N ARG A 63 -16.57 -32.28 6.32
CA ARG A 63 -15.56 -32.70 5.32
C ARG A 63 -14.16 -32.08 5.48
N LEU A 64 -13.98 -30.96 6.18
CA LEU A 64 -12.69 -30.23 6.20
C LEU A 64 -12.25 -29.79 7.61
N PRO A 65 -11.31 -30.51 8.26
CA PRO A 65 -10.90 -30.16 9.61
C PRO A 65 -10.26 -28.76 9.63
N CYS A 66 -10.57 -27.96 10.65
CA CYS A 66 -10.04 -26.59 10.78
C CYS A 66 -8.51 -26.50 10.93
N ARG A 67 -7.82 -27.63 11.09
CA ARG A 67 -6.35 -27.72 11.14
C ARG A 67 -5.67 -27.10 9.91
N PHE A 68 -6.17 -27.39 8.71
CA PHE A 68 -5.57 -26.86 7.48
C PHE A 68 -5.75 -25.33 7.37
N PRO A 69 -6.98 -24.77 7.54
CA PRO A 69 -7.20 -23.33 7.64
C PRO A 69 -6.28 -22.61 8.63
N ILE A 70 -6.15 -23.16 9.84
CA ILE A 70 -5.33 -22.59 10.91
C ILE A 70 -3.85 -22.57 10.49
N MET A 71 -3.34 -23.67 9.93
CA MET A 71 -1.96 -23.76 9.46
C MET A 71 -1.69 -22.75 8.34
N VAL A 72 -2.59 -22.63 7.36
CA VAL A 72 -2.45 -21.66 6.26
C VAL A 72 -2.45 -20.23 6.78
N ALA A 73 -3.38 -19.89 7.68
CA ALA A 73 -3.44 -18.57 8.30
C ALA A 73 -2.16 -18.25 9.10
N ALA A 74 -1.61 -19.22 9.84
CA ALA A 74 -0.37 -19.06 10.58
C ALA A 74 0.84 -18.82 9.66
N VAL A 75 0.97 -19.60 8.58
CA VAL A 75 2.04 -19.41 7.58
C VAL A 75 1.93 -18.05 6.92
N MET A 76 0.73 -17.64 6.51
CA MET A 76 0.49 -16.33 5.92
C MET A 76 0.87 -15.19 6.88
N PHE A 77 0.42 -15.27 8.14
CA PHE A 77 0.74 -14.26 9.15
C PHE A 77 2.25 -14.15 9.36
N PHE A 78 2.94 -15.28 9.52
CA PHE A 78 4.38 -15.32 9.69
C PHE A 78 5.10 -14.70 8.48
N GLN A 79 4.69 -15.04 7.26
CA GLN A 79 5.32 -14.56 6.04
C GLN A 79 5.09 -13.07 5.82
N VAL A 80 3.87 -12.57 6.05
CA VAL A 80 3.56 -11.13 5.99
C VAL A 80 4.39 -10.38 7.02
N CYS A 81 4.41 -10.82 8.27
CA CYS A 81 5.14 -10.14 9.34
C CYS A 81 6.66 -10.17 9.11
N SER A 82 7.21 -11.31 8.70
CA SER A 82 8.64 -11.47 8.43
C SER A 82 9.08 -10.58 7.27
N ASN A 83 8.34 -10.56 6.16
CA ASN A 83 8.71 -9.72 5.03
C ASN A 83 8.50 -8.22 5.33
N LEU A 84 7.46 -7.85 6.08
CA LEU A 84 7.28 -6.47 6.55
C LEU A 84 8.43 -6.04 7.45
N PHE A 85 8.84 -6.88 8.39
CA PHE A 85 10.02 -6.65 9.23
C PHE A 85 11.28 -6.49 8.36
N LEU A 86 11.50 -7.36 7.38
CA LEU A 86 12.65 -7.29 6.47
C LEU A 86 12.65 -6.02 5.61
N ILE A 87 11.49 -5.50 5.19
CA ILE A 87 11.38 -4.20 4.49
C ILE A 87 11.90 -3.06 5.38
N HIS A 88 11.44 -3.02 6.64
CA HIS A 88 11.85 -2.00 7.62
C HIS A 88 13.32 -2.15 8.03
N TYR A 89 13.76 -3.39 8.26
CA TYR A 89 15.14 -3.72 8.59
C TYR A 89 16.10 -3.35 7.46
N ALA A 90 15.76 -3.73 6.23
CA ALA A 90 16.53 -3.38 5.05
C ALA A 90 16.56 -1.87 4.83
N MET A 91 15.48 -1.14 5.07
CA MET A 91 15.49 0.33 5.05
C MET A 91 16.45 0.94 6.09
N LYS A 92 16.52 0.35 7.29
CA LYS A 92 17.37 0.87 8.36
C LYS A 92 18.85 0.63 8.08
N ILE A 93 19.19 -0.54 7.52
CA ILE A 93 20.58 -0.92 7.19
C ILE A 93 21.04 -0.28 5.90
N ASN A 94 20.24 -0.40 4.84
CA ASN A 94 20.42 0.36 3.63
C ASN A 94 19.96 1.76 3.95
N LYS A 95 20.75 2.47 4.77
CA LYS A 95 20.73 3.91 4.84
C LYS A 95 20.72 4.36 3.38
N VAL A 96 19.55 4.74 2.86
CA VAL A 96 19.43 5.29 1.51
C VAL A 96 20.38 6.48 1.41
N SER A 97 20.65 7.15 2.55
CA SER A 97 21.68 8.14 2.74
C SER A 97 23.13 7.67 2.51
N TYR A 98 23.47 6.38 2.58
CA TYR A 98 24.78 5.82 2.21
C TYR A 98 24.95 5.76 0.69
N TRP A 99 24.00 5.15 -0.03
CA TRP A 99 23.99 5.16 -1.50
C TRP A 99 23.85 6.58 -2.05
N THR A 100 23.11 7.42 -1.34
CA THR A 100 23.06 8.85 -1.62
C THR A 100 24.37 9.54 -1.26
N LYS A 101 25.11 9.14 -0.21
CA LYS A 101 26.41 9.72 0.16
C LYS A 101 27.49 9.39 -0.86
N GLU A 102 27.58 8.13 -1.28
CA GLU A 102 28.52 7.66 -2.30
C GLU A 102 28.17 8.27 -3.67
N GLY A 103 26.90 8.27 -4.06
CA GLY A 103 26.44 8.93 -5.28
C GLY A 103 26.54 10.46 -5.23
N SER A 104 26.44 11.07 -4.04
CA SER A 104 26.62 12.51 -3.81
C SER A 104 28.05 12.94 -3.55
N PHE A 105 29.03 12.03 -3.64
CA PHE A 105 30.42 12.44 -3.74
C PHE A 105 30.67 13.25 -5.03
N LEU A 106 29.86 12.99 -6.06
CA LEU A 106 29.78 13.77 -7.29
C LEU A 106 28.94 15.06 -7.15
N LEU A 107 28.39 15.35 -5.95
CA LEU A 107 27.49 16.47 -5.72
C LEU A 107 27.99 17.51 -4.72
N PRO A 108 27.62 18.79 -4.93
CA PRO A 108 27.89 19.85 -3.96
C PRO A 108 27.34 19.52 -2.58
N ARG A 109 28.13 19.77 -1.52
CA ARG A 109 27.74 19.52 -0.11
C ARG A 109 26.42 20.19 0.29
N SER A 110 26.03 21.29 -0.35
CA SER A 110 24.77 22.01 -0.11
C SER A 110 23.50 21.26 -0.55
N MET A 111 23.62 20.22 -1.38
CA MET A 111 22.47 19.51 -1.96
C MET A 111 22.04 18.25 -1.20
N ARG A 112 22.88 17.72 -0.30
CA ARG A 112 22.64 16.45 0.42
C ARG A 112 21.39 16.41 1.32
N PRO A 113 21.09 17.42 2.17
CA PRO A 113 19.91 17.37 3.03
C PRO A 113 18.60 17.41 2.23
N LYS A 114 18.57 18.11 1.09
CA LYS A 114 17.39 18.23 0.22
C LYS A 114 16.99 16.92 -0.45
N ILE A 115 17.94 16.00 -0.62
CA ILE A 115 17.71 14.71 -1.27
C ILE A 115 16.96 13.73 -0.37
N GLN A 116 17.31 13.70 0.91
CA GLN A 116 16.63 12.84 1.88
C GLN A 116 15.18 13.30 2.10
N GLU A 117 14.96 14.61 2.12
CA GLU A 117 13.62 15.21 2.17
C GLU A 117 12.84 14.90 0.87
N ALA A 118 13.47 15.00 -0.31
CA ALA A 118 12.82 14.68 -1.58
C ALA A 118 12.30 13.23 -1.70
N CYS A 119 13.04 12.22 -1.18
CA CYS A 119 12.57 10.83 -1.20
C CYS A 119 11.39 10.60 -0.21
N GLN A 120 11.32 11.35 0.89
CA GLN A 120 10.17 11.31 1.80
C GLN A 120 8.96 12.06 1.26
N GLU A 121 9.19 13.12 0.49
CA GLU A 121 8.14 13.97 -0.08
C GLU A 121 7.64 13.50 -1.46
N GLY A 122 8.33 12.56 -2.10
CA GLY A 122 8.02 12.10 -3.46
C GLY A 122 8.17 13.22 -4.51
N ALA A 123 8.96 14.25 -4.21
CA ALA A 123 9.09 15.45 -5.04
C ALA A 123 10.34 15.38 -5.94
N PRO A 124 10.24 15.81 -7.22
CA PRO A 124 11.42 15.96 -8.07
C PRO A 124 12.35 17.05 -7.53
N LEU A 125 13.66 16.76 -7.52
CA LEU A 125 14.68 17.69 -7.02
C LEU A 125 14.72 18.98 -7.86
N PRO A 126 14.67 20.17 -7.23
CA PRO A 126 14.79 21.44 -7.96
C PRO A 126 16.23 21.64 -8.46
N GLY A 127 16.39 21.94 -9.75
CA GLY A 127 17.62 22.55 -10.31
C GLY A 127 18.64 21.61 -10.97
N ASN A 128 18.49 20.28 -10.94
CA ASN A 128 19.32 19.39 -11.76
C ASN A 128 18.57 18.13 -12.25
N PRO A 129 18.13 18.10 -13.52
CA PRO A 129 17.30 17.01 -14.06
C PRO A 129 18.05 15.69 -14.26
N GLN A 130 19.39 15.69 -14.38
CA GLN A 130 20.20 14.47 -14.45
C GLN A 130 20.27 13.79 -13.07
N LEU A 131 20.39 14.61 -12.03
CA LEU A 131 20.55 14.14 -10.67
C LEU A 131 19.25 13.64 -10.04
N GLY A 132 18.14 14.32 -10.37
CA GLY A 132 16.80 13.85 -10.03
C GLY A 132 16.56 12.44 -10.55
N LYS A 133 17.07 12.09 -11.75
CA LYS A 133 16.88 10.76 -12.37
C LYS A 133 17.65 9.64 -11.66
N ILE A 134 18.86 9.88 -11.19
CA ILE A 134 19.64 8.86 -10.47
C ILE A 134 18.99 8.55 -9.11
N LEU A 135 18.50 9.58 -8.43
CA LEU A 135 17.83 9.44 -7.13
C LEU A 135 16.41 8.88 -7.21
N LEU A 136 15.64 9.25 -8.25
CA LEU A 136 14.35 8.63 -8.55
C LEU A 136 14.50 7.13 -8.88
N ARG A 137 15.62 6.69 -9.43
CA ARG A 137 15.82 5.27 -9.76
C ARG A 137 16.11 4.41 -8.52
N ILE A 138 16.46 5.04 -7.39
CA ILE A 138 16.82 4.37 -6.13
C ILE A 138 15.62 4.32 -5.17
N CYS A 139 14.75 5.34 -5.17
CA CYS A 139 13.47 5.38 -4.45
C CYS A 139 12.31 5.24 -5.45
N ASP A 140 11.62 4.10 -5.45
CA ASP A 140 10.46 3.88 -6.33
C ASP A 140 9.24 4.65 -5.83
N HIS A 141 8.77 4.36 -4.60
CA HIS A 141 7.68 5.09 -3.97
C HIS A 141 7.65 4.92 -2.45
N HIS A 142 7.03 5.87 -1.76
CA HIS A 142 6.68 5.71 -0.35
C HIS A 142 5.36 4.95 -0.24
N CYS A 143 5.38 3.75 0.35
CA CYS A 143 4.19 2.92 0.46
C CYS A 143 3.55 3.13 1.83
N PHE A 144 2.34 3.69 1.84
CA PHE A 144 1.56 3.88 3.06
C PHE A 144 1.29 2.54 3.76
N LEU A 145 0.94 1.48 3.02
CA LEU A 145 0.60 0.17 3.60
C LEU A 145 1.75 -0.49 4.34
N THR A 146 2.98 -0.32 3.85
CA THR A 146 4.17 -0.84 4.54
C THR A 146 4.71 0.15 5.57
N GLY A 147 4.34 1.43 5.47
CA GLY A 147 4.93 2.51 6.26
C GLY A 147 6.39 2.79 5.93
N ALA A 148 6.85 2.42 4.73
CA ALA A 148 8.26 2.46 4.36
C ALA A 148 8.46 2.96 2.91
N CYS A 149 9.61 3.59 2.67
CA CYS A 149 10.06 3.88 1.31
C CYS A 149 10.52 2.58 0.64
N LEU A 150 10.02 2.33 -0.56
CA LEU A 150 10.39 1.19 -1.37
C LEU A 150 11.38 1.62 -2.45
N GLY A 151 12.41 0.83 -2.62
CA GLY A 151 13.51 1.09 -3.53
C GLY A 151 14.28 -0.18 -3.83
N ILE A 152 15.35 -0.07 -4.62
CA ILE A 152 16.08 -1.25 -5.11
C ILE A 152 16.63 -2.15 -3.98
N GLY A 153 16.95 -1.57 -2.82
CA GLY A 153 17.51 -2.30 -1.67
C GLY A 153 16.50 -3.14 -0.87
N ASN A 154 15.19 -2.89 -1.00
CA ASN A 154 14.14 -3.62 -0.29
C ASN A 154 13.00 -4.12 -1.19
N GLN A 155 13.06 -3.86 -2.49
CA GLN A 155 12.07 -4.29 -3.48
C GLN A 155 11.78 -5.80 -3.42
N ARG A 156 12.81 -6.64 -3.22
CA ARG A 156 12.64 -8.10 -3.13
C ARG A 156 11.69 -8.53 -2.01
N TYR A 157 11.81 -7.91 -0.84
CA TYR A 157 10.96 -8.22 0.31
C TYR A 157 9.55 -7.68 0.11
N PHE A 158 9.42 -6.53 -0.55
CA PHE A 158 8.12 -5.98 -0.91
C PHE A 158 7.35 -6.87 -1.90
N VAL A 159 8.01 -7.40 -2.93
CA VAL A 159 7.36 -8.31 -3.90
C VAL A 159 6.87 -9.58 -3.21
N VAL A 160 7.69 -10.19 -2.34
CA VAL A 160 7.30 -11.38 -1.58
C VAL A 160 6.16 -11.07 -0.60
N TRP A 161 6.24 -9.94 0.11
CA TRP A 161 5.17 -9.47 0.99
C TRP A 161 3.84 -9.31 0.24
N LEU A 162 3.87 -8.66 -0.93
CA LEU A 162 2.70 -8.47 -1.77
C LEU A 162 2.13 -9.80 -2.28
N ALA A 163 2.99 -10.74 -2.68
CA ALA A 163 2.56 -12.08 -3.09
C ALA A 163 1.80 -12.80 -1.97
N TRP A 164 2.28 -12.74 -0.73
CA TRP A 164 1.60 -13.32 0.43
C TRP A 164 0.28 -12.61 0.77
N ILE A 165 0.19 -11.30 0.57
CA ILE A 165 -1.09 -10.57 0.67
C ILE A 165 -2.08 -11.07 -0.39
N CYS A 166 -1.66 -11.25 -1.64
CA CYS A 166 -2.51 -11.78 -2.70
C CYS A 166 -3.00 -13.20 -2.40
N VAL A 167 -2.10 -14.08 -1.91
CA VAL A 167 -2.46 -15.43 -1.45
C VAL A 167 -3.49 -15.35 -0.33
N GLY A 168 -3.29 -14.44 0.63
CA GLY A 168 -4.23 -14.24 1.73
C GLY A 168 -5.59 -13.71 1.31
N ALA A 169 -5.62 -12.78 0.35
CA ALA A 169 -6.85 -12.27 -0.23
C ALA A 169 -7.62 -13.36 -0.97
N ALA A 170 -6.93 -14.16 -1.82
CA ALA A 170 -7.53 -15.28 -2.55
C ALA A 170 -8.05 -16.38 -1.60
N TYR A 171 -7.26 -16.71 -0.57
CA TYR A 171 -7.67 -17.63 0.49
C TYR A 171 -8.96 -17.15 1.17
N SER A 172 -9.00 -15.88 1.58
CA SER A 172 -10.15 -15.31 2.28
C SER A 172 -11.38 -15.22 1.39
N LEU A 173 -11.20 -14.83 0.12
CA LEU A 173 -12.25 -14.83 -0.90
C LEU A 173 -12.87 -16.22 -1.07
N LYS A 174 -12.07 -17.28 -1.10
CA LYS A 174 -12.57 -18.66 -1.19
C LYS A 174 -13.46 -19.03 0.01
N TYR A 175 -13.03 -18.75 1.24
CA TYR A 175 -13.81 -19.07 2.44
C TYR A 175 -15.07 -18.22 2.54
N MET A 176 -14.99 -16.93 2.21
CA MET A 176 -16.14 -16.04 2.14
C MET A 176 -17.15 -16.53 1.11
N LEU A 177 -16.74 -16.82 -0.13
CA LEU A 177 -17.64 -17.34 -1.16
C LEU A 177 -18.26 -18.67 -0.76
N THR A 178 -17.50 -19.55 -0.09
CA THR A 178 -18.03 -20.80 0.43
C THR A 178 -19.07 -20.57 1.52
N TYR A 179 -18.83 -19.62 2.43
CA TYR A 179 -19.78 -19.22 3.46
C TYR A 179 -21.05 -18.66 2.84
N MET A 180 -20.92 -17.67 1.95
CA MET A 180 -22.02 -17.07 1.21
C MET A 180 -22.82 -18.12 0.45
N TYR A 181 -22.15 -19.03 -0.26
CA TYR A 181 -22.83 -20.12 -0.98
C TYR A 181 -23.55 -21.11 -0.06
N VAL A 182 -23.14 -21.27 1.19
CA VAL A 182 -23.76 -22.24 2.11
C VAL A 182 -24.88 -21.63 2.94
N PHE A 183 -24.75 -20.37 3.33
CA PHE A 183 -25.68 -19.69 4.26
C PHE A 183 -26.56 -18.64 3.59
N MET A 184 -26.07 -18.05 2.50
CA MET A 184 -26.77 -17.03 1.73
C MET A 184 -27.11 -17.54 0.34
N ALA A 185 -27.01 -18.86 0.11
CA ALA A 185 -27.24 -19.47 -1.19
C ALA A 185 -28.61 -19.02 -1.73
N PRO A 186 -28.65 -18.48 -2.94
CA PRO A 186 -29.86 -17.97 -3.54
C PRO A 186 -30.83 -19.13 -3.86
N GLU A 187 -32.04 -19.09 -3.32
CA GLU A 187 -33.16 -19.87 -3.89
C GLU A 187 -33.71 -19.18 -5.14
N SER A 188 -33.44 -17.87 -5.30
CA SER A 188 -33.89 -17.06 -6.43
C SER A 188 -32.75 -16.24 -7.06
N PHE A 189 -32.88 -15.87 -8.34
CA PHE A 189 -31.90 -15.00 -9.01
C PHE A 189 -31.65 -13.67 -8.28
N PHE A 190 -32.68 -13.11 -7.62
CA PHE A 190 -32.57 -11.86 -6.87
C PHE A 190 -31.75 -11.98 -5.59
N ASP A 191 -31.61 -13.19 -5.03
CA ASP A 191 -30.81 -13.39 -3.83
C ASP A 191 -29.30 -13.20 -4.08
N TYR A 192 -28.83 -13.32 -5.32
CA TYR A 192 -27.45 -12.95 -5.69
C TYR A 192 -27.16 -11.44 -5.49
N LEU A 193 -28.19 -10.58 -5.49
CA LEU A 193 -28.01 -9.16 -5.15
C LEU A 193 -27.59 -8.99 -3.68
N SER A 194 -27.84 -9.97 -2.81
CA SER A 194 -27.39 -9.98 -1.42
C SER A 194 -25.87 -10.08 -1.28
N PHE A 195 -25.15 -10.47 -2.33
CA PHE A 195 -23.68 -10.43 -2.37
C PHE A 195 -23.13 -9.03 -2.60
N TRP A 196 -23.98 -8.08 -2.96
CA TRP A 196 -23.64 -6.67 -3.08
C TRP A 196 -23.98 -5.97 -1.77
N ALA A 197 -23.10 -5.09 -1.29
CA ALA A 197 -23.31 -4.35 -0.03
C ALA A 197 -24.67 -3.64 0.01
N THR A 198 -25.10 -3.05 -1.12
CA THR A 198 -26.41 -2.41 -1.24
C THR A 198 -27.57 -3.41 -1.08
N GLY A 199 -27.48 -4.60 -1.66
CA GLY A 199 -28.53 -5.61 -1.54
C GLY A 199 -28.60 -6.21 -0.14
N ALA A 200 -27.45 -6.47 0.48
CA ALA A 200 -27.38 -6.90 1.88
C ALA A 200 -27.98 -5.85 2.84
N PHE A 201 -27.68 -4.56 2.61
CA PHE A 201 -28.25 -3.47 3.39
C PHE A 201 -29.77 -3.41 3.29
N ILE A 202 -30.33 -3.55 2.08
CA ILE A 202 -31.79 -3.58 1.88
C ILE A 202 -32.41 -4.75 2.66
N LYS A 203 -31.86 -5.96 2.56
CA LYS A 203 -32.36 -7.12 3.31
C LYS A 203 -32.30 -6.93 4.82
N TRP A 204 -31.23 -6.30 5.32
CA TRP A 204 -31.09 -5.97 6.74
C TRP A 204 -32.17 -4.97 7.21
N VAL A 205 -32.45 -3.91 6.43
CA VAL A 205 -33.52 -2.93 6.74
C VAL A 205 -34.88 -3.60 6.89
N PHE A 206 -35.16 -4.64 6.09
CA PHE A 206 -36.41 -5.40 6.16
C PHE A 206 -36.38 -6.58 7.14
N GLY A 207 -35.30 -6.77 7.89
CA GLY A 207 -35.18 -7.83 8.91
C GLY A 207 -34.93 -9.23 8.35
N TYR A 208 -34.58 -9.36 7.06
CA TYR A 208 -34.23 -10.64 6.44
C TYR A 208 -32.77 -11.06 6.70
N GLU A 209 -31.95 -10.15 7.22
CA GLU A 209 -30.52 -10.39 7.48
C GLU A 209 -30.09 -9.90 8.85
N THR A 210 -29.07 -10.55 9.41
CA THR A 210 -28.49 -10.17 10.70
C THR A 210 -27.45 -9.05 10.53
N THR A 211 -27.27 -8.21 11.56
CA THR A 211 -26.23 -7.16 11.58
C THR A 211 -24.84 -7.75 11.34
N LEU A 212 -24.57 -8.97 11.84
CA LEU A 212 -23.29 -9.65 11.63
C LEU A 212 -23.02 -9.95 10.15
N ASN A 213 -24.03 -10.37 9.39
CA ASN A 213 -23.88 -10.64 7.96
C ASN A 213 -23.62 -9.35 7.18
N LEU A 214 -24.26 -8.25 7.57
CA LEU A 214 -24.03 -6.92 7.00
C LEU A 214 -22.60 -6.43 7.28
N GLU A 215 -22.12 -6.55 8.53
CA GLU A 215 -20.76 -6.17 8.92
C GLU A 215 -19.70 -7.00 8.19
N LEU A 216 -19.93 -8.31 8.03
CA LEU A 216 -19.06 -9.16 7.23
C LEU A 216 -19.01 -8.64 5.79
N LEU A 217 -20.15 -8.43 5.14
CA LEU A 217 -20.21 -7.96 3.75
C LEU A 217 -19.57 -6.58 3.56
N ASP A 218 -19.88 -5.63 4.44
CA ASP A 218 -19.34 -4.28 4.39
C ASP A 218 -17.81 -4.31 4.60
N SER A 219 -17.33 -5.09 5.57
CA SER A 219 -15.90 -5.23 5.80
C SER A 219 -15.15 -5.74 4.56
N TYR A 220 -15.74 -6.63 3.75
CA TYR A 220 -15.11 -7.12 2.52
C TYR A 220 -15.25 -6.16 1.34
N VAL A 221 -16.45 -5.61 1.09
CA VAL A 221 -16.71 -4.71 -0.05
C VAL A 221 -16.01 -3.37 0.11
N LEU A 222 -16.05 -2.78 1.32
CA LEU A 222 -15.37 -1.53 1.62
C LEU A 222 -13.85 -1.69 1.50
N ARG A 223 -13.29 -2.84 1.93
CA ARG A 223 -11.85 -3.11 1.79
C ARG A 223 -11.43 -3.30 0.32
N LEU A 224 -12.26 -3.93 -0.50
CA LEU A 224 -11.99 -4.09 -1.94
C LEU A 224 -12.07 -2.76 -2.70
N THR A 225 -13.04 -1.90 -2.37
CA THR A 225 -13.22 -0.59 -3.03
C THR A 225 -12.23 0.46 -2.55
N LEU A 226 -11.80 0.43 -1.28
CA LEU A 226 -10.72 1.29 -0.80
C LEU A 226 -9.37 0.92 -1.43
N SER A 227 -9.16 -0.36 -1.76
CA SER A 227 -7.95 -0.80 -2.47
C SER A 227 -7.88 -0.31 -3.91
N SER A 228 -9.01 -0.10 -4.60
CA SER A 228 -9.03 0.34 -6.00
C SER A 228 -8.87 1.86 -6.17
N LYS A 229 -9.13 2.63 -5.10
CA LYS A 229 -8.91 4.08 -5.04
C LYS A 229 -7.56 4.49 -4.47
N ALA A 230 -6.62 3.55 -4.30
CA ALA A 230 -5.27 3.89 -3.92
C ALA A 230 -4.77 5.04 -4.83
N PRO A 231 -4.29 6.16 -4.25
CA PRO A 231 -3.86 7.30 -5.03
C PRO A 231 -2.83 6.79 -6.03
N ARG A 232 -3.12 6.98 -7.32
CA ARG A 232 -2.17 6.71 -8.38
C ARG A 232 -0.89 7.43 -7.99
N CYS A 233 0.14 6.65 -7.67
CA CYS A 233 1.49 7.17 -7.45
C CYS A 233 1.77 8.03 -8.68
N GLY A 234 1.94 9.34 -8.46
CA GLY A 234 1.77 10.37 -9.47
C GLY A 234 2.40 9.94 -10.79
N THR A 235 1.56 9.71 -11.80
CA THR A 235 2.03 9.42 -13.14
C THR A 235 2.92 10.58 -13.57
N ILE A 236 4.22 10.31 -13.64
CA ILE A 236 5.23 11.17 -14.26
C ILE A 236 4.98 11.15 -15.77
N THR A 237 3.85 11.68 -16.23
CA THR A 237 3.37 11.50 -17.61
C THR A 237 3.49 12.73 -18.49
N LYS A 238 4.32 13.72 -18.15
CA LYS A 238 4.70 14.75 -19.13
C LYS A 238 6.20 14.93 -19.36
N ASP A 239 7.06 14.58 -18.41
CA ASP A 239 8.51 14.68 -18.61
C ASP A 239 9.19 13.38 -19.11
N SER A 240 8.45 12.28 -19.26
CA SER A 240 9.01 10.99 -19.66
C SER A 240 9.57 11.00 -21.11
N LYS A 241 8.95 11.72 -22.06
CA LYS A 241 9.45 11.83 -23.45
C LYS A 241 10.72 12.67 -23.56
N ALA A 242 10.80 13.78 -22.82
CA ALA A 242 12.05 14.56 -22.70
C ALA A 242 13.14 13.75 -21.99
N THR A 243 12.74 12.88 -21.06
CA THR A 243 13.64 12.00 -20.32
C THR A 243 14.22 10.90 -21.19
N GLU A 244 13.44 10.30 -22.09
CA GLU A 244 13.87 9.26 -23.02
C GLU A 244 14.87 9.80 -24.07
N ALA A 245 14.62 10.99 -24.62
CA ALA A 245 15.54 11.65 -25.55
C ALA A 245 16.89 11.99 -24.88
N THR A 246 16.85 12.45 -23.62
CA THR A 246 18.07 12.73 -22.84
C THR A 246 18.83 11.44 -22.50
N LEU A 247 18.12 10.32 -22.27
CA LEU A 247 18.73 9.03 -21.94
C LEU A 247 19.46 8.42 -23.14
N ARG A 248 18.88 8.52 -24.35
CA ARG A 248 19.55 8.11 -25.59
C ARG A 248 20.83 8.90 -25.85
N ASN A 249 20.81 10.21 -25.60
CA ASN A 249 21.98 11.08 -25.74
C ASN A 249 23.05 10.86 -24.66
N ALA A 250 22.67 10.45 -23.45
CA ALA A 250 23.63 10.11 -22.41
C ALA A 250 24.28 8.74 -22.66
N LEU A 251 23.54 7.75 -23.15
CA LEU A 251 24.07 6.43 -23.47
C LEU A 251 25.06 6.46 -24.66
N SER A 252 24.82 7.33 -25.66
CA SER A 252 25.76 7.52 -26.77
C SER A 252 27.10 8.13 -26.35
N LEU A 253 27.14 8.89 -25.26
CA LEU A 253 28.39 9.45 -24.69
C LEU A 253 29.23 8.37 -23.98
N PHE A 254 28.62 7.32 -23.44
CA PHE A 254 29.35 6.23 -22.79
C PHE A 254 29.80 5.14 -23.77
N SER A 255 29.15 5.00 -24.93
CA SER A 255 29.56 4.03 -25.96
C SER A 255 30.73 4.49 -26.83
N GLY A 256 31.16 5.74 -26.73
CA GLY A 256 32.24 6.31 -27.56
C GLY A 256 33.67 6.08 -27.03
N GLY A 257 33.86 5.41 -25.90
CA GLY A 257 35.16 5.28 -25.22
C GLY A 257 35.91 3.95 -25.42
N ALA A 258 35.40 3.01 -26.23
CA ALA A 258 36.05 1.73 -26.49
C ALA A 258 36.69 1.73 -27.88
N GLY A 259 37.83 2.42 -28.01
CA GLY A 259 38.52 2.57 -29.29
C GLY A 259 39.92 3.14 -29.14
N THR A 260 40.75 2.52 -28.30
CA THR A 260 42.23 2.56 -28.36
C THR A 260 42.77 1.28 -27.76
#